data_AF-A0A7Z0J910-F1
#
_entry.id   AF-A0A7Z0J910-F1
#
_cell.length_a   1.000
_cell.length_b   1.000
_cell.length_c   1.000
_cell.angle_alpha   90.00
_cell.angle_beta   90.00
_cell.angle_gamma   90.00
#
_symmetry.space_group_name_H-M   'P 1'
#
loop_
_entity.id
_entity.type
_entity.pdbx_description
1 polymer ?
#
loop_
_entity_poly.entity_id
_entity_poly.type
_entity_poly.pdbx_seq_one_letter_code
_entity_poly.pdbx_strand_id
1 'polypeptide(L)'
;MVTCDALHTVQGHLKRLVEDKKAHHVAVVKTNQPTLHAQVSALPWDELPLAHTRSENGHGRGESRSIKVLGIADSLDEIAFPHARLALRIHRRRRQTGKKQTRETSFAVTSLDAHQATPAQLAALVRGHWATRTPATTSGT
;
A
#
# COMPACT_ATOMS: atom_id res chain seq x y z
N MET A 1 -5.57 9.50 10.60
CA MET A 1 -5.21 8.85 9.33
C MET A 1 -6.00 7.55 9.23
N VAL A 2 -6.60 7.26 8.09
CA VAL A 2 -7.40 6.03 7.88
C VAL A 2 -6.65 5.10 6.93
N THR A 3 -6.38 3.87 7.37
CA THR A 3 -5.89 2.80 6.47
C THR A 3 -7.07 1.92 6.09
N CYS A 4 -7.25 1.67 4.80
CA CYS A 4 -8.38 0.88 4.32
C CYS A 4 -8.00 0.12 3.06
N ASP A 5 -8.73 -0.94 2.76
CA ASP A 5 -8.65 -1.56 1.45
C ASP A 5 -9.55 -0.78 0.50
N ALA A 6 -9.06 -0.56 -0.73
CA ALA A 6 -9.85 0.05 -1.79
C ALA A 6 -10.97 -0.93 -2.22
N LEU A 7 -12.08 -0.93 -1.48
CA LEU A 7 -13.36 -1.53 -1.87
C LEU A 7 -14.26 -0.41 -2.42
N HIS A 8 -15.15 -0.72 -3.37
CA HIS A 8 -16.07 0.27 -3.96
C HIS A 8 -16.86 1.07 -2.91
N THR A 9 -17.29 0.42 -1.82
CA THR A 9 -17.98 1.04 -0.69
C THR A 9 -17.11 2.06 0.06
N VAL A 10 -15.81 1.82 0.12
CA VAL A 10 -14.84 2.63 0.84
C VAL A 10 -14.52 3.91 0.06
N GLN A 11 -14.51 3.89 -1.29
CA GLN A 11 -14.32 5.10 -2.10
C GLN A 11 -15.42 6.13 -1.88
N GLY A 12 -16.69 5.70 -1.85
CA GLY A 12 -17.83 6.59 -1.56
C GLY A 12 -17.80 7.18 -0.14
N HIS A 13 -17.39 6.39 0.86
CA HIS A 13 -17.25 6.85 2.23
C HIS A 13 -16.00 7.73 2.45
N LEU A 14 -14.88 7.42 1.79
CA LEU A 14 -13.63 8.18 1.83
C LEU A 14 -13.80 9.56 1.22
N LYS A 15 -14.52 9.67 0.09
CA LYS A 15 -14.82 10.96 -0.52
C LYS A 15 -15.45 11.90 0.51
N ARG A 16 -16.49 11.42 1.19
CA ARG A 16 -17.17 12.19 2.24
C ARG A 16 -16.29 12.46 3.46
N LEU A 17 -15.47 11.50 3.89
CA LEU A 17 -14.57 11.68 5.05
C LEU A 17 -13.40 12.63 4.78
N VAL A 18 -12.87 12.62 3.56
CA VAL A 18 -11.77 13.50 3.12
C VAL A 18 -12.30 14.92 2.88
N GLU A 19 -13.46 15.05 2.23
CA GLU A 19 -14.14 16.32 1.97
C GLU A 19 -14.64 16.98 3.26
N ASP A 20 -15.30 16.24 4.17
CA ASP A 20 -15.89 16.81 5.39
C ASP A 20 -14.90 16.95 6.56
N LYS A 21 -13.88 16.08 6.66
CA LYS A 21 -12.99 16.01 7.84
C LYS A 21 -11.50 16.24 7.54
N LYS A 22 -11.12 16.56 6.30
CA LYS A 22 -9.71 16.75 5.87
C LYS A 22 -8.77 15.61 6.30
N ALA A 23 -9.29 14.39 6.43
CA ALA A 23 -8.52 13.26 6.92
C ALA A 23 -7.65 12.65 5.81
N HIS A 24 -6.37 12.40 6.08
CA HIS A 24 -5.50 11.67 5.15
C HIS A 24 -5.75 10.15 5.19
N HIS A 25 -5.64 9.50 4.03
CA HIS A 25 -5.84 8.07 3.88
C HIS A 25 -4.66 7.38 3.18
N VAL A 26 -4.47 6.09 3.49
CA VAL A 26 -3.65 5.17 2.70
C VAL A 26 -4.54 3.99 2.32
N ALA A 27 -4.71 3.75 1.02
CA ALA A 27 -5.58 2.70 0.49
C ALA A 27 -4.76 1.66 -0.28
N VAL A 28 -4.81 0.40 0.15
CA VAL A 28 -4.20 -0.71 -0.61
C VAL A 28 -5.09 -1.08 -1.78
N VAL A 29 -4.50 -1.13 -2.97
CA VAL A 29 -5.19 -1.48 -4.22
C VAL A 29 -5.22 -2.99 -4.35
N LYS A 30 -6.42 -3.55 -4.23
CA LYS A 30 -6.69 -4.98 -4.42
C LYS A 30 -6.99 -5.28 -5.88
N THR A 31 -6.79 -6.54 -6.28
CA THR A 31 -7.07 -7.04 -7.64
C THR A 31 -8.56 -7.02 -8.01
N ASN A 32 -9.46 -6.89 -7.03
CA ASN A 32 -10.89 -6.72 -7.26
C ASN A 32 -11.28 -5.30 -7.73
N GLN A 33 -10.31 -4.39 -7.90
CA GLN A 33 -10.47 -3.10 -8.57
C GLN A 33 -9.61 -3.06 -9.85
N PRO A 34 -10.06 -3.71 -10.93
CA PRO A 34 -9.23 -3.96 -12.10
C PRO A 34 -8.73 -2.67 -12.76
N THR A 35 -9.56 -1.61 -12.83
CA THR A 35 -9.17 -0.33 -13.42
C THR A 35 -8.07 0.36 -12.62
N LEU A 36 -8.28 0.55 -11.31
CA LEU A 36 -7.28 1.19 -10.45
C LEU A 36 -5.99 0.36 -10.37
N HIS A 37 -6.13 -0.97 -10.28
CA HIS A 37 -4.98 -1.85 -10.29
C HIS A 37 -4.21 -1.74 -11.61
N ALA A 38 -4.89 -1.75 -12.76
CA ALA A 38 -4.25 -1.59 -14.07
C ALA A 38 -3.50 -0.27 -14.16
N GLN A 39 -4.15 0.86 -13.82
CA GLN A 39 -3.56 2.19 -13.81
C GLN A 39 -2.30 2.27 -12.94
N VAL A 40 -2.39 1.83 -11.68
CA VAL A 40 -1.26 1.90 -10.75
C VAL A 40 -0.16 0.91 -11.13
N SER A 41 -0.50 -0.25 -11.69
CA SER A 41 0.50 -1.23 -12.13
C SER A 41 1.27 -0.81 -13.38
N ALA A 42 0.67 0.01 -14.25
CA ALA A 42 1.24 0.49 -15.50
C ALA A 42 2.18 1.69 -15.34
N LEU A 43 2.29 2.26 -14.13
CA LEU A 43 3.21 3.35 -13.83
C LEU A 43 4.67 2.94 -14.10
N PRO A 44 5.57 3.90 -14.43
CA PRO A 44 6.97 3.63 -14.79
C PRO A 44 7.83 3.26 -13.58
N TRP A 45 7.41 2.24 -12.84
CA TRP A 45 8.02 1.85 -11.58
C TRP A 45 9.47 1.46 -11.69
N ASP A 46 9.90 0.94 -12.85
CA ASP A 46 11.25 0.45 -13.02
C ASP A 46 12.26 1.60 -13.18
N GLU A 47 11.80 2.78 -13.62
CA GLU A 47 12.59 4.02 -13.69
C GLU A 47 12.76 4.70 -12.34
N LEU A 48 11.85 4.44 -11.39
CA LEU A 48 11.87 5.09 -10.09
C LEU A 48 12.92 4.47 -9.16
N PRO A 49 13.63 5.29 -8.36
CA PRO A 49 14.54 4.79 -7.36
C PRO A 49 13.79 4.05 -6.24
N LEU A 50 14.52 3.20 -5.53
CA LEU A 50 14.00 2.54 -4.34
C LEU A 50 13.93 3.56 -3.20
N ALA A 51 12.73 3.85 -2.71
CA ALA A 51 12.53 4.91 -1.73
C ALA A 51 12.85 4.46 -0.30
N HIS A 52 12.56 3.20 0.04
CA HIS A 52 12.96 2.61 1.33
C HIS A 52 12.95 1.07 1.25
N THR A 53 13.78 0.43 2.07
CA THR A 53 13.79 -1.03 2.25
C THR A 53 13.96 -1.38 3.72
N ARG A 54 13.21 -2.37 4.17
CA ARG A 54 13.33 -2.96 5.51
C ARG A 54 13.40 -4.47 5.40
N SER A 55 14.39 -5.06 6.06
CA SER A 55 14.61 -6.50 6.09
C SER A 55 14.59 -7.00 7.53
N GLU A 56 13.92 -8.12 7.76
CA GLU A 56 13.83 -8.82 9.04
C GLU A 56 14.26 -10.28 8.81
N ASN A 57 15.19 -10.78 9.62
CA ASN A 57 15.63 -12.18 9.58
C ASN A 57 15.56 -12.76 10.98
N GLY A 58 15.03 -13.98 11.12
CA GLY A 58 14.92 -14.68 12.40
C GLY A 58 14.38 -16.10 12.25
N HIS A 59 14.86 -17.04 13.06
CA HIS A 59 14.39 -18.44 13.13
C HIS A 59 14.24 -19.13 11.76
N GLY A 60 15.23 -18.96 10.87
CA GLY A 60 15.22 -19.56 9.52
C GLY A 60 14.21 -18.93 8.55
N ARG A 61 13.67 -17.76 8.87
CA ARG A 61 12.77 -16.97 8.02
C ARG A 61 13.40 -15.59 7.78
N GLY A 62 13.39 -15.15 6.53
CA GLY A 62 13.81 -13.82 6.12
C GLY A 62 12.70 -13.15 5.33
N GLU A 63 12.39 -11.91 5.65
CA GLU A 63 11.43 -11.08 4.92
C GLU A 63 12.06 -9.73 4.61
N SER A 64 12.04 -9.35 3.34
CA SER A 64 12.45 -8.01 2.90
C SER A 64 11.27 -7.33 2.24
N ARG A 65 10.99 -6.10 2.65
CA ARG A 65 9.98 -5.24 2.03
C ARG A 65 10.66 -3.99 1.53
N SER A 66 10.41 -3.66 0.28
CA SER A 66 10.85 -2.41 -0.31
C SER A 66 9.66 -1.63 -0.87
N ILE A 67 9.78 -0.30 -0.89
CA ILE A 67 8.76 0.60 -1.38
C ILE A 67 9.36 1.55 -2.41
N LYS A 68 8.63 1.76 -3.51
CA LYS A 68 8.81 2.87 -4.43
C LYS A 68 7.62 3.81 -4.28
N VAL A 69 7.86 5.11 -4.44
CA VAL A 69 6.87 6.17 -4.29
C VAL A 69 6.89 7.02 -5.54
N LEU A 70 5.72 7.30 -6.10
CA LEU A 70 5.54 8.17 -7.26
C LEU A 70 4.51 9.25 -6.92
N GLY A 71 4.84 10.51 -7.20
CA GLY A 71 3.89 11.61 -7.17
C GLY A 71 2.91 11.53 -8.34
N ILE A 72 1.62 11.66 -8.05
CA ILE A 72 0.56 11.60 -9.06
C ILE A 72 0.43 12.95 -9.80
N ALA A 73 0.88 14.05 -9.18
CA ALA A 73 0.77 15.42 -9.68
C ALA A 73 1.57 15.73 -10.97
N ASP A 74 2.53 14.88 -11.36
CA ASP A 74 3.43 15.17 -12.49
C ASP A 74 3.21 14.26 -13.71
N SER A 75 2.31 13.27 -13.66
CA SER A 75 2.20 12.31 -14.79
C SER A 75 0.86 11.61 -15.01
N LEU A 76 -0.13 11.72 -14.11
CA LEU A 76 -1.42 11.07 -14.30
C LEU A 76 -2.59 11.91 -13.78
N ASP A 77 -3.24 12.63 -14.69
CA ASP A 77 -4.55 13.27 -14.44
C ASP A 77 -5.67 12.25 -14.14
N GLU A 78 -5.43 10.94 -14.30
CA GLU A 78 -6.50 9.94 -14.43
C GLU A 78 -6.48 8.80 -13.40
N ILE A 79 -5.65 8.81 -12.33
CA ILE A 79 -5.80 7.75 -11.31
C ILE A 79 -7.20 7.87 -10.72
N ALA A 80 -8.03 6.84 -10.95
CA ALA A 80 -9.43 6.79 -10.58
C ALA A 80 -9.62 6.53 -9.07
N PHE A 81 -8.93 7.33 -8.25
CA PHE A 81 -9.04 7.30 -6.80
C PHE A 81 -9.08 8.73 -6.23
N PRO A 82 -10.14 9.11 -5.48
CA PRO A 82 -10.30 10.47 -4.98
C PRO A 82 -9.12 10.94 -4.15
N HIS A 83 -8.61 12.14 -4.49
CA HIS A 83 -7.54 12.83 -3.77
C HIS A 83 -6.23 12.03 -3.62
N ALA A 84 -5.99 11.02 -4.48
CA ALA A 84 -4.71 10.32 -4.49
C ALA A 84 -3.60 11.27 -4.95
N ARG A 85 -2.57 11.41 -4.12
CA ARG A 85 -1.40 12.27 -4.38
C ARG A 85 -0.12 11.48 -4.58
N LEU A 86 0.02 10.33 -3.94
CA LEU A 86 1.12 9.40 -4.18
C LEU A 86 0.59 8.01 -4.54
N ALA A 87 1.26 7.37 -5.49
CA ALA A 87 1.17 5.95 -5.74
C ALA A 87 2.37 5.24 -5.10
N LEU A 88 2.13 4.04 -4.57
CA LEU A 88 3.11 3.23 -3.87
C LEU A 88 3.18 1.83 -4.51
N ARG A 89 4.39 1.37 -4.82
CA ARG A 89 4.66 -0.05 -5.15
C ARG A 89 5.45 -0.67 -4.02
N ILE A 90 4.88 -1.69 -3.40
CA ILE A 90 5.50 -2.44 -2.33
C ILE A 90 5.91 -3.79 -2.88
N HIS A 91 7.20 -4.09 -2.81
CA HIS A 91 7.72 -5.41 -3.13
C HIS A 91 8.07 -6.15 -1.84
N ARG A 92 7.59 -7.39 -1.72
CA ARG A 92 7.82 -8.26 -0.58
C ARG A 92 8.52 -9.52 -1.04
N ARG A 93 9.69 -9.79 -0.48
CA ARG A 93 10.45 -11.03 -0.67
C ARG A 93 10.44 -11.82 0.62
N ARG A 94 10.03 -13.09 0.57
CA ARG A 94 10.07 -14.02 1.70
C ARG A 94 10.97 -15.21 1.39
N ARG A 95 11.84 -15.55 2.33
CA ARG A 95 12.72 -16.71 2.28
C ARG A 95 12.50 -17.52 3.54
N GLN A 96 12.34 -18.83 3.40
CA GLN A 96 12.34 -19.76 4.53
C GLN A 96 13.37 -20.85 4.23
N THR A 97 14.16 -21.24 5.22
CA THR A 97 15.11 -22.34 5.10
C THR A 97 14.39 -23.60 4.61
N GLY A 98 14.94 -24.25 3.58
CA GLY A 98 14.35 -25.43 2.95
C GLY A 98 13.15 -25.16 2.04
N LYS A 99 12.75 -23.90 1.80
CA LYS A 99 11.65 -23.56 0.88
C LYS A 99 12.10 -22.61 -0.23
N LYS A 100 11.36 -22.65 -1.34
CA LYS A 100 11.52 -21.67 -2.43
C LYS A 100 11.22 -20.26 -1.91
N GLN A 101 12.02 -19.30 -2.35
CA GLN A 101 11.79 -17.89 -2.06
C GLN A 101 10.53 -17.42 -2.82
N THR A 102 9.63 -16.71 -2.14
CA THR A 102 8.45 -16.09 -2.77
C THR A 102 8.64 -14.58 -2.90
N ARG A 103 8.00 -14.01 -3.93
CA ARG A 103 7.99 -12.58 -4.21
C ARG A 103 6.55 -12.15 -4.47
N GLU A 104 6.17 -11.03 -3.90
CA GLU A 104 4.83 -10.46 -4.05
C GLU A 104 4.96 -8.95 -4.29
N THR A 105 4.10 -8.42 -5.13
CA THR A 105 4.00 -6.99 -5.37
C THR A 105 2.60 -6.56 -4.99
N SER A 106 2.50 -5.47 -4.22
CA SER A 106 1.24 -4.84 -3.85
C SER A 106 1.30 -3.37 -4.18
N PHE A 107 0.16 -2.80 -4.52
CA PHE A 107 0.03 -1.39 -4.84
C PHE A 107 -0.81 -0.68 -3.78
N ALA A 108 -0.52 0.59 -3.54
CA ALA A 108 -1.33 1.44 -2.68
C ALA A 108 -1.36 2.87 -3.22
N VAL A 109 -2.39 3.62 -2.86
CA VAL A 109 -2.51 5.05 -3.14
C VAL A 109 -2.77 5.79 -1.84
N THR A 110 -2.32 7.05 -1.75
CA THR A 110 -2.48 7.86 -0.54
C THR A 110 -2.74 9.31 -0.89
N SER A 111 -3.51 10.00 -0.07
CA SER A 111 -3.70 11.45 -0.16
C SER A 111 -2.64 12.26 0.59
N LEU A 112 -1.63 11.59 1.16
CA LEU A 112 -0.47 12.25 1.76
C LEU A 112 0.46 12.78 0.67
N ASP A 113 1.05 13.95 0.88
CA ASP A 113 2.16 14.44 0.07
C ASP A 113 3.50 13.85 0.52
N ALA A 114 4.51 13.93 -0.37
CA ALA A 114 5.88 13.51 -0.07
C ALA A 114 6.49 14.25 1.14
N HIS A 115 6.06 15.49 1.42
CA HIS A 115 6.49 16.25 2.59
C HIS A 115 5.78 15.84 3.89
N GLN A 116 4.63 15.18 3.81
CA GLN A 116 3.82 14.83 4.98
C GLN A 116 4.17 13.46 5.56
N ALA A 117 4.73 12.55 4.75
CA ALA A 117 5.16 11.24 5.21
C ALA A 117 6.40 10.77 4.47
N THR A 118 7.40 10.34 5.24
CA THR A 118 8.59 9.70 4.69
C THR A 118 8.26 8.33 4.10
N PRO A 119 9.07 7.82 3.15
CA PRO A 119 8.88 6.46 2.62
C PRO A 119 8.87 5.37 3.69
N ALA A 120 9.63 5.54 4.78
CA ALA A 120 9.63 4.63 5.92
C ALA A 120 8.29 4.65 6.68
N GLN A 121 7.72 5.84 6.91
CA GLN A 121 6.39 5.98 7.49
C GLN A 121 5.34 5.34 6.58
N LEU A 122 5.32 5.67 5.28
CA LEU A 122 4.40 5.06 4.31
C LEU A 122 4.48 3.52 4.31
N ALA A 123 5.69 2.95 4.35
CA ALA A 123 5.89 1.50 4.45
C ALA A 123 5.33 0.93 5.77
N ALA A 124 5.50 1.63 6.89
CA ALA A 124 4.95 1.22 8.18
C ALA A 124 3.41 1.27 8.18
N LEU A 125 2.81 2.30 7.58
CA LEU A 125 1.36 2.45 7.47
C LEU A 125 0.74 1.32 6.63
N VAL A 126 1.33 1.01 5.48
CA VAL A 126 0.91 -0.11 4.64
C VAL A 126 1.09 -1.44 5.38
N ARG A 127 2.18 -1.62 6.14
CA ARG A 127 2.39 -2.84 6.94
C ARG A 127 1.34 -3.00 8.04
N GLY A 128 1.03 -1.93 8.77
CA GLY A 128 0.05 -1.92 9.86
C GLY A 128 -1.36 -2.30 9.37
N HIS A 129 -1.71 -1.88 8.15
CA HIS A 129 -2.96 -2.28 7.48
C HIS A 129 -3.08 -3.80 7.29
N TRP A 130 -1.98 -4.51 7.01
CA TRP A 130 -2.00 -5.98 6.87
C TRP A 130 -2.09 -6.73 8.20
N ALA A 131 -1.82 -6.07 9.34
CA ALA A 131 -1.86 -6.72 10.64
C ALA A 131 -3.28 -6.96 11.18
N THR A 132 -4.31 -6.34 10.60
CA THR A 132 -5.71 -6.45 11.05
C THR A 132 -6.49 -7.63 10.44
N ARG A 133 -5.79 -8.66 9.94
CA ARG A 133 -6.39 -9.96 9.62
C ARG A 133 -5.78 -11.06 10.48
N THR A 134 -6.03 -11.02 11.78
CA THR A 134 -6.22 -12.23 12.56
C THR A 134 -7.69 -12.62 12.43
N PRO A 135 -8.06 -13.86 12.05
CA PRO A 135 -9.39 -14.33 12.41
C PRO A 135 -9.47 -14.24 13.93
N ALA A 136 -10.51 -13.57 14.45
CA ALA A 136 -10.89 -13.76 15.83
C ALA A 136 -11.25 -15.24 15.96
N THR A 137 -10.34 -16.06 16.49
CA THR A 137 -10.72 -17.34 17.06
C THR A 137 -11.50 -17.01 18.33
N THR A 138 -12.81 -16.92 18.21
CA THR A 138 -13.68 -16.98 19.38
C THR A 138 -13.60 -18.41 19.91
N SER A 139 -12.71 -18.65 20.87
CA SER A 139 -12.81 -19.82 21.74
C SER A 139 -13.98 -19.58 22.68
N GLY A 140 -14.98 -20.45 22.63
CA GLY A 140 -16.09 -20.47 23.57
C GLY A 140 -16.60 -21.89 23.73
N THR A 141 -16.26 -22.51 24.85
CA THR A 141 -17.19 -23.30 25.67
C THR A 141 -16.68 -23.23 27.10
#